data_AF-K2BH91-F1
#
_entry.id   AF-K2BH91-F1
#
_cell.length_a   1.000
_cell.length_b   1.000
_cell.length_c   1.000
_cell.angle_alpha   90.00
_cell.angle_beta   90.00
_cell.angle_gamma   90.00
#
_symmetry.space_group_name_H-M   'P 1'
#
loop_
_entity.id
_entity.type
_entity.pdbx_description
1 polymer ?
#
loop_
_entity_poly.entity_id
_entity_poly.type
_entity_poly.pdbx_seq_one_letter_code
_entity_poly.pdbx_strand_id
1 'polypeptide(L)'
;MLKVNDYGKILTLESLRKVTIDSLVRLARLEVKKRYLESVDLGSDRKIDLTTSRIVNGGSRYWFLCPDCHRRSGVLYQGPNGLTCRICVGYRYRSSRYKGMVN
;
A
#
# COMPACT_ATOMS: atom_id res chain seq x y z
N MET A 1 29.04 25.85 20.92
CA MET A 1 28.47 27.19 20.67
C MET A 1 26.99 27.13 21.04
N LEU A 2 26.63 27.63 22.23
CA LEU A 2 25.24 27.64 22.73
C LEU A 2 24.42 28.65 21.92
N LYS A 3 23.21 28.26 21.47
CA LYS A 3 22.30 29.18 20.78
C LYS A 3 21.78 30.21 21.78
N VAL A 4 21.53 31.43 21.31
CA VAL A 4 21.23 32.66 22.09
C VAL A 4 20.02 32.57 23.05
N ASN A 5 19.26 31.47 23.07
CA ASN A 5 18.10 31.26 23.95
C ASN A 5 18.13 29.90 24.67
N ASP A 6 19.28 29.49 25.20
CA ASP A 6 19.38 28.29 26.04
C ASP A 6 19.14 28.65 27.51
N TYR A 7 17.91 28.44 28.00
CA TYR A 7 17.48 28.83 29.34
C TYR A 7 17.97 27.89 30.46
N GLY A 8 18.85 26.91 30.16
CA GLY A 8 19.47 26.06 31.19
C GLY A 8 18.50 25.20 32.01
N LYS A 9 17.26 25.00 31.54
CA LYS A 9 16.25 24.20 32.24
C LYS A 9 16.45 22.71 31.95
N ILE A 10 16.56 21.91 33.00
CA ILE A 10 16.80 20.46 32.94
C ILE A 10 15.61 19.68 32.36
N LEU A 11 14.40 20.24 32.46
CA LEU A 11 13.18 19.69 31.89
C LEU A 11 12.64 20.67 30.84
N THR A 12 12.75 20.30 29.58
CA THR A 12 12.30 21.10 28.43
C THR A 12 11.18 20.38 27.67
N LEU A 13 10.44 21.09 26.82
CA LEU A 13 9.37 20.49 26.02
C LEU A 13 9.88 19.35 25.11
N GLU A 14 11.14 19.40 24.70
CA GLU A 14 11.81 18.36 23.92
C GLU A 14 11.93 17.03 24.69
N SER A 15 11.98 17.07 26.01
CA SER A 15 12.00 15.87 26.87
C SER A 15 10.61 15.23 27.06
N LEU A 16 9.54 15.95 26.67
CA LEU A 16 8.17 15.45 26.78
C LEU A 16 7.77 14.67 25.53
N ARG A 17 6.93 13.64 25.72
CA ARG A 17 6.31 12.93 24.60
C ARG A 17 5.39 13.88 23.83
N LYS A 18 5.80 14.30 22.64
CA LYS A 18 4.97 15.08 21.71
C LYS A 18 3.99 14.18 20.96
N VAL A 19 2.70 14.46 21.10
CA VAL A 19 1.63 13.88 20.28
C VAL A 19 1.00 15.01 19.49
N THR A 20 0.94 14.89 18.17
CA THR A 20 0.30 15.88 17.30
C THR A 20 -0.98 15.34 16.70
N ILE A 21 -1.91 16.22 16.34
CA ILE A 21 -3.12 15.83 15.59
C ILE A 21 -2.73 15.09 14.30
N ASP A 22 -1.69 15.55 13.59
CA ASP A 22 -1.20 14.87 12.39
C ASP A 22 -0.76 13.42 12.66
N SER A 23 -0.07 13.19 13.78
CA SER A 23 0.36 11.84 14.17
C SER A 23 -0.83 10.92 14.46
N LEU A 24 -1.88 11.45 15.11
CA LEU A 24 -3.10 10.71 15.41
C LEU A 24 -3.90 10.41 14.14
N VAL A 25 -4.10 11.42 13.27
CA VAL A 25 -4.79 11.26 11.99
C VAL A 25 -4.06 10.26 11.10
N ARG A 26 -2.73 10.28 11.08
CA ARG A 26 -1.92 9.30 10.33
C ARG A 26 -2.15 7.88 10.83
N LEU A 27 -2.14 7.66 12.14
CA LEU A 27 -2.39 6.32 12.72
C LEU A 27 -3.81 5.85 12.44
N ALA A 28 -4.81 6.72 12.59
CA ALA A 28 -6.20 6.40 12.29
C ALA A 28 -6.39 5.98 10.82
N ARG A 29 -5.79 6.72 9.88
CA ARG A 29 -5.83 6.39 8.44
C ARG A 29 -5.23 5.02 8.13
N LEU A 30 -4.14 4.64 8.81
CA LEU A 30 -3.52 3.33 8.61
C LEU A 30 -4.41 2.20 9.11
N GLU A 31 -4.99 2.36 10.30
CA GLU A 31 -5.85 1.34 10.91
C GLU A 31 -7.15 1.15 10.12
N VAL A 32 -7.82 2.25 9.77
CA VAL A 32 -9.05 2.21 8.97
C VAL A 32 -8.77 1.58 7.60
N LYS A 33 -7.66 1.97 6.95
CA LYS A 33 -7.26 1.39 5.66
C LYS A 33 -7.05 -0.12 5.77
N LYS A 34 -6.33 -0.58 6.80
CA LYS A 34 -6.09 -2.01 7.01
C LYS A 34 -7.40 -2.77 7.16
N ARG A 35 -8.27 -2.34 8.08
CA ARG A 35 -9.56 -2.99 8.34
C ARG A 35 -10.46 -3.02 7.12
N TYR A 36 -10.56 -1.90 6.40
CA TYR A 36 -11.38 -1.81 5.20
C TYR A 36 -10.92 -2.78 4.11
N LEU A 37 -9.60 -2.91 3.91
CA LEU A 37 -9.04 -3.86 2.94
C LEU A 37 -9.25 -5.33 3.35
N GLU A 38 -9.30 -5.62 4.65
CA GLU A 38 -9.58 -6.98 5.17
C GLU A 38 -11.08 -7.33 5.12
N SER A 39 -11.98 -6.34 5.15
CA SER A 39 -13.43 -6.56 5.21
C SER A 39 -14.15 -6.44 3.87
N VAL A 40 -13.51 -5.90 2.83
CA VAL A 40 -14.19 -5.62 1.57
C VAL A 40 -14.53 -6.92 0.84
N ASP A 41 -15.81 -7.09 0.51
CA ASP A 41 -16.24 -8.13 -0.43
C ASP A 41 -15.93 -7.68 -1.85
N LEU A 42 -15.16 -8.50 -2.57
CA LEU A 42 -14.76 -8.24 -3.95
C LEU A 42 -15.74 -8.86 -4.96
N GLY A 43 -16.84 -9.47 -4.52
CA GLY A 43 -17.81 -10.13 -5.38
C GLY A 43 -17.21 -11.34 -6.10
N SER A 44 -16.31 -12.05 -5.42
CA SER A 44 -15.59 -13.21 -5.95
C SER A 44 -16.00 -14.46 -5.17
N ASP A 45 -16.42 -15.49 -5.89
CA ASP A 45 -16.73 -16.81 -5.31
C ASP A 45 -15.50 -17.51 -4.69
N ARG A 46 -14.32 -16.92 -4.90
CA ARG A 46 -13.03 -17.42 -4.44
C ARG A 46 -12.41 -16.40 -3.51
N LYS A 47 -11.79 -16.89 -2.44
CA LYS A 47 -11.00 -16.09 -1.52
C LYS A 47 -9.86 -15.39 -2.27
N ILE A 48 -9.78 -14.07 -2.11
CA ILE A 48 -8.69 -13.26 -2.65
C ILE A 48 -7.82 -12.79 -1.48
N ASP A 49 -6.59 -13.29 -1.43
CA ASP A 49 -5.64 -12.89 -0.40
C ASP A 49 -4.92 -11.58 -0.79
N LEU A 50 -4.57 -10.79 0.23
CA LEU A 50 -3.78 -9.58 0.09
C LEU A 50 -2.37 -9.78 0.66
N THR A 51 -1.39 -9.13 0.04
CA THR A 51 -0.03 -9.05 0.58
C THR A 51 0.52 -7.63 0.45
N THR A 52 1.63 -7.34 1.12
CA THR A 52 2.24 -6.01 1.09
C THR A 52 3.72 -6.08 0.72
N SER A 53 4.22 -4.98 0.15
CA SER A 53 5.66 -4.75 -0.03
C SER A 53 6.03 -3.39 0.54
N ARG A 54 7.16 -3.32 1.25
CA ARG A 54 7.69 -2.06 1.78
C ARG A 54 8.15 -1.15 0.64
N ILE A 55 7.88 0.15 0.73
CA ILE A 55 8.43 1.17 -0.18
C ILE A 55 9.53 1.96 0.53
N VAL A 56 10.44 2.54 -0.25
CA VAL A 56 11.64 3.27 0.25
C VAL A 56 11.25 4.38 1.23
N ASN A 57 10.13 5.08 0.98
CA ASN A 57 9.69 6.22 1.80
C ASN A 57 8.85 5.80 3.04
N GLY A 58 9.06 4.59 3.56
CA GLY A 58 8.46 4.14 4.83
C GLY A 58 6.98 3.71 4.77
N GLY A 59 6.39 3.63 3.58
CA GLY A 59 5.01 3.12 3.39
C GLY A 59 4.96 1.63 3.01
N SER A 60 3.73 1.16 2.75
CA SER A 60 3.47 -0.18 2.21
C SER A 60 2.60 -0.08 0.96
N ARG A 61 2.96 -0.85 -0.07
CA ARG A 61 2.13 -1.07 -1.26
C ARG A 61 1.39 -2.39 -1.11
N TYR A 62 0.07 -2.35 -1.26
CA TYR A 62 -0.79 -3.54 -1.23
C TYR A 62 -0.86 -4.19 -2.61
N TRP A 63 -1.01 -5.51 -2.60
CA TRP A 63 -1.11 -6.36 -3.78
C TRP A 63 -2.18 -7.41 -3.54
N PHE A 64 -2.91 -7.77 -4.58
CA PHE A 64 -3.69 -8.99 -4.62
C PHE A 64 -2.77 -10.18 -4.89
N LEU A 65 -3.09 -11.33 -4.33
CA LEU A 65 -2.59 -12.63 -4.77
C LEU A 65 -3.61 -13.24 -5.72
N CYS A 66 -3.18 -13.52 -6.95
CA CYS A 66 -4.04 -14.18 -7.93
C CYS A 66 -4.51 -15.54 -7.39
N PRO A 67 -5.81 -15.87 -7.40
CA PRO A 67 -6.28 -17.16 -6.88
C PRO A 67 -5.87 -18.35 -7.75
N ASP A 68 -5.43 -18.12 -8.99
CA ASP A 68 -5.00 -19.17 -9.91
C ASP A 68 -3.49 -19.43 -9.87
N CYS A 69 -2.68 -18.38 -9.77
CA CYS A 69 -1.22 -18.50 -9.88
C CYS A 69 -0.44 -17.94 -8.68
N HIS A 70 -1.13 -17.40 -7.67
CA HIS A 70 -0.58 -16.83 -6.44
C HIS A 70 0.45 -15.70 -6.64
N ARG A 71 0.55 -15.16 -7.86
CA ARG A 71 1.42 -14.02 -8.15
C ARG A 71 0.79 -12.74 -7.61
N ARG A 72 1.67 -11.83 -7.17
CA ARG A 72 1.30 -10.46 -6.80
C ARG A 72 0.82 -9.70 -8.04
N SER A 73 -0.40 -9.16 -7.96
CA SER A 73 -0.96 -8.28 -9.00
C SER A 73 -1.59 -7.05 -8.36
N GLY A 74 -1.43 -5.89 -9.00
CA GLY A 74 -2.09 -4.66 -8.58
C GLY A 74 -3.56 -4.59 -9.03
N VAL A 75 -3.94 -5.46 -9.96
CA VAL A 75 -5.28 -5.51 -10.57
C VAL A 75 -5.67 -6.97 -10.79
N LEU A 76 -6.90 -7.32 -10.43
CA LEU A 76 -7.56 -8.54 -10.88
C LEU A 76 -8.68 -8.15 -11.86
N TYR A 77 -9.03 -9.08 -12.74
CA TYR A 77 -10.04 -8.93 -13.76
C TYR A 77 -11.11 -10.00 -13.57
N GLN A 78 -12.38 -9.67 -13.82
CA GLN A 78 -13.44 -10.67 -13.86
C GLN A 78 -13.24 -11.58 -15.07
N GLY A 79 -12.91 -12.83 -14.82
CA GLY A 79 -12.84 -13.89 -15.84
C GLY A 79 -14.04 -14.83 -15.76
N PRO A 80 -14.05 -15.89 -16.60
CA PRO A 80 -15.11 -16.89 -16.61
C PRO A 80 -15.28 -17.63 -15.27
N ASN A 81 -14.20 -17.77 -14.51
CA ASN A 81 -14.15 -18.54 -13.25
C ASN A 81 -13.90 -17.63 -12.02
N GLY A 82 -14.32 -16.37 -12.09
CA GLY A 82 -14.12 -15.36 -11.04
C GLY A 82 -12.93 -14.42 -11.29
N LEU A 83 -12.50 -13.72 -10.24
CA LEU A 83 -11.41 -12.75 -10.32
C LEU A 83 -10.07 -13.44 -10.58
N THR A 84 -9.33 -12.97 -11.59
CA THR A 84 -8.02 -13.54 -11.97
C THR A 84 -7.03 -12.49 -12.45
N CYS A 85 -5.74 -12.82 -12.50
CA CYS A 85 -4.72 -11.88 -12.97
C CYS A 85 -4.64 -11.85 -14.51
N ARG A 86 -4.01 -10.79 -15.03
CA ARG A 86 -3.80 -10.61 -16.47
C ARG A 86 -3.08 -11.79 -17.15
N ILE A 87 -2.14 -12.44 -16.45
CA ILE A 87 -1.36 -13.53 -17.03
C ILE A 87 -2.23 -14.77 -17.20
N CYS A 88 -3.04 -15.09 -16.19
CA CYS A 88 -3.94 -16.25 -16.20
C CYS A 88 -5.07 -16.09 -17.22
N VAL A 89 -5.61 -14.87 -17.35
CA VAL A 89 -6.63 -14.60 -18.37
C VAL A 89 -6.06 -14.56 -19.80
N GLY A 90 -4.74 -14.46 -19.96
CA GLY A 90 -4.07 -14.53 -21.27
C GLY A 90 -4.27 -13.33 -22.20
N TYR A 91 -5.09 -12.34 -21.83
CA TYR A 91 -5.36 -11.17 -22.68
C TYR A 91 -4.20 -10.18 -22.73
N ARG A 92 -3.94 -9.68 -23.94
CA ARG A 92 -2.99 -8.58 -24.19
C ARG A 92 -3.71 -7.23 -24.13
N TYR A 93 -2.97 -6.18 -23.75
CA TYR A 93 -3.49 -4.83 -23.92
C TYR A 93 -3.70 -4.53 -25.40
N ARG A 94 -4.77 -3.79 -25.71
CA ARG A 94 -5.09 -3.35 -27.08
C ARG A 94 -3.93 -2.59 -27.73
N SER A 95 -3.20 -1.81 -26.93
CA SER A 95 -1.98 -1.14 -27.35
C SER A 95 -0.93 -1.26 -26.25
N SER A 96 0.32 -1.46 -26.66
CA SER A 96 1.49 -1.34 -25.79
C SER A 96 2.45 -0.37 -26.46
N ARG A 97 3.02 0.56 -25.70
CA ARG A 97 4.13 1.37 -26.21
C ARG A 97 5.27 0.42 -26.59
N TYR A 98 5.69 0.47 -27.85
CA TYR A 98 6.89 -0.22 -28.31
C TYR A 98 8.07 0.29 -27.47
N LYS A 99 8.85 -0.63 -26.89
CA LYS A 99 9.95 -0.32 -25.97
C LYS A 99 11.32 -0.30 -26.66
N GLY A 100 11.38 -0.59 -27.96
CA GLY A 100 12.62 -0.52 -28.72
C GLY A 100 12.91 0.91 -29.17
N MET A 101 14.18 1.29 -29.14
CA MET A 101 14.68 2.33 -30.03
C MET A 101 14.78 1.71 -31.42
N VAL A 102 14.20 2.37 -32.43
CA VAL A 102 14.43 2.00 -33.83
C VAL A 102 15.88 2.42 -34.12
N ASN A 103 16.77 1.44 -34.31
CA ASN A 103 18.14 1.68 -34.77
C ASN A 103 18.16 1.83 -36.28
#